data_AF-A0A0L0MZC5-F1
#
_entry.id   AF-A0A0L0MZC5-F1
#
_cell.length_a   1.000
_cell.length_b   1.000
_cell.length_c   1.000
_cell.angle_alpha   90.00
_cell.angle_beta   90.00
_cell.angle_gamma   90.00
#
_symmetry.space_group_name_H-M   'P 1'
#
loop_
_entity.id
_entity.type
_entity.pdbx_description
1 polymer ?
#
loop_
_entity_poly.entity_id
_entity_poly.type
_entity_poly.pdbx_seq_one_letter_code
_entity_poly.pdbx_strand_id
1 'polypeptide(L)'
;MWQALTAEEMRSKGLGRRSFRLEEEWAPDTISYTFANEATMHSTAKTHLIRTDKTVAELRNAQLAQQNPTASQRNELHEIFTEALLANGAPFTPEARPVVAGMILDSHYDANAKLVVAHAALGAHNPNGLSLGIFGSHLTYSWPRFIEEIPDCLLDITPPGDRVGNDNGECASMWEACSVGQGAFLHEVGHAFSAPHTSGIMSRGYSKDWPKCFLSKTAYCVHAQTEGVAPVTEATPNDCHWDIRDMLRFRNLAHFRQPSDVDLNDDDPPSFGLQDDSDVLRITVTSEAGIAQALLNGNVEAGSSVANPSKSIRYTLEELENRFDTQKPLALEVIAMNGKHRSLDMWKFFADKNYIRVPGSGIRLAKRGVSCDNTESDD
;
A
#
# COMPACT_ATOMS: atom_id res chain seq x y z
N MET A 1 14.53 4.16 7.70
CA MET A 1 14.41 3.51 6.37
C MET A 1 13.04 3.73 5.73
N TRP A 2 11.93 3.40 6.40
CA TRP A 2 10.57 3.54 5.83
C TRP A 2 10.19 4.93 5.32
N GLN A 3 10.55 5.99 6.08
CA GLN A 3 10.33 7.36 5.63
C GLN A 3 11.11 7.68 4.34
N ALA A 4 12.32 7.15 4.19
CA ALA A 4 13.15 7.36 3.00
C ALA A 4 12.56 6.67 1.78
N LEU A 5 12.17 5.38 1.90
CA LEU A 5 11.48 4.64 0.84
C LEU A 5 10.21 5.38 0.41
N THR A 6 9.36 5.74 1.38
CA THR A 6 8.08 6.38 1.10
C THR A 6 8.26 7.76 0.45
N ALA A 7 9.23 8.55 0.93
CA ALA A 7 9.52 9.86 0.36
C ALA A 7 10.09 9.79 -1.05
N GLU A 8 10.89 8.77 -1.36
CA GLU A 8 11.43 8.56 -2.69
C GLU A 8 10.36 8.06 -3.66
N GLU A 9 9.50 7.13 -3.25
CA GLU A 9 8.35 6.67 -4.05
C GLU A 9 7.38 7.82 -4.36
N MET A 10 7.04 8.62 -3.36
CA MET A 10 6.20 9.81 -3.58
C MET A 10 6.85 10.80 -4.55
N ARG A 11 8.17 11.03 -4.44
CA ARG A 11 8.92 11.91 -5.34
C ARG A 11 8.96 11.37 -6.77
N SER A 12 9.26 10.08 -6.93
CA SER A 12 9.41 9.44 -8.25
C SER A 12 8.08 9.42 -9.03
N LYS A 13 6.95 9.39 -8.34
CA LYS A 13 5.60 9.53 -8.94
C LYS A 13 5.10 10.96 -9.08
N GLY A 14 5.90 11.98 -8.75
CA GLY A 14 5.52 13.38 -8.90
C GLY A 14 4.60 13.93 -7.80
N LEU A 15 4.44 13.23 -6.68
CA LEU A 15 3.72 13.71 -5.49
C LEU A 15 4.60 14.59 -4.59
N GLY A 16 5.87 14.80 -4.96
CA GLY A 16 6.84 15.52 -4.16
C GLY A 16 7.41 14.68 -3.02
N ARG A 17 8.47 15.17 -2.38
CA ARG A 17 9.20 14.42 -1.35
C ARG A 17 8.47 14.49 -0.01
N ARG A 18 7.51 13.59 0.22
CA ARG A 18 6.68 13.53 1.43
C ARG A 18 6.63 12.12 2.01
N SER A 19 6.51 12.03 3.32
CA SER A 19 6.30 10.77 4.05
C SER A 19 5.50 11.07 5.32
N PHE A 20 5.06 10.03 6.02
CA PHE A 20 4.45 10.17 7.34
C PHE A 20 5.43 10.86 8.29
N ARG A 21 4.91 11.79 9.10
CA ARG A 21 5.67 12.44 10.18
C ARG A 21 5.68 11.55 11.42
N LEU A 22 6.84 11.42 12.04
CA LEU A 22 6.98 10.77 13.34
C LEU A 22 6.80 11.83 14.43
N GLU A 23 6.32 11.42 15.61
CA GLU A 23 6.48 12.23 16.81
C GLU A 23 7.98 12.28 17.12
N GLU A 24 8.52 13.48 17.30
CA GLU A 24 9.94 13.70 17.57
C GLU A 24 10.12 14.35 18.93
N GLU A 25 11.23 14.04 19.58
CA GLU A 25 11.69 14.70 20.80
C GLU A 25 13.16 15.07 20.69
N TRP A 26 13.59 16.03 21.50
CA TRP A 26 15.01 16.37 21.62
C TRP A 26 15.70 15.33 22.51
N ALA A 27 16.37 14.37 21.88
CA ALA A 27 16.99 13.21 22.54
C ALA A 27 18.35 12.87 21.89
N PRO A 28 19.17 12.02 22.54
CA PRO A 28 20.37 11.48 21.91
C PRO A 28 20.00 10.79 20.60
N ASP A 29 20.72 11.11 19.54
CA ASP A 29 20.51 10.56 18.21
C ASP A 29 20.86 9.06 18.20
N THR A 30 19.94 8.26 17.68
CA THR A 30 20.08 6.81 17.57
C THR A 30 20.20 6.33 16.12
N ILE A 31 20.30 7.24 15.15
CA ILE A 31 20.34 6.93 13.72
C ILE A 31 21.75 6.55 13.27
N SER A 32 22.78 7.20 13.82
CA SER A 32 24.19 6.92 13.50
C SER A 32 24.92 6.35 14.70
N TYR A 33 25.80 5.36 14.44
CA TYR A 33 26.71 4.83 15.47
C TYR A 33 27.58 5.94 16.09
N THR A 34 28.03 6.90 15.27
CA THR A 34 28.89 8.00 15.74
C THR A 34 28.12 8.90 16.69
N PHE A 35 26.92 9.33 16.28
CA PHE A 35 26.10 10.24 17.08
C PHE A 35 25.62 9.59 18.38
N ALA A 36 25.28 8.30 18.35
CA ALA A 36 24.88 7.55 19.53
C ALA A 36 26.02 7.47 20.57
N ASN A 37 27.27 7.25 20.14
CA ASN A 37 28.42 7.19 21.04
C ASN A 37 28.85 8.55 21.60
N GLU A 38 28.68 9.61 20.80
CA GLU A 38 28.97 10.99 21.22
C GLU A 38 27.85 11.62 22.04
N ALA A 39 26.72 10.91 22.20
CA ALA A 39 25.49 11.41 22.82
C ALA A 39 25.02 12.74 22.20
N THR A 40 25.21 12.89 20.89
CA THR A 40 24.80 14.08 20.15
C THR A 40 23.28 14.19 20.16
N MET A 41 22.76 15.35 20.57
CA MET A 41 21.33 15.57 20.68
C MET A 41 20.74 16.08 19.36
N HIS A 42 19.66 15.47 18.89
CA HIS A 42 18.94 15.85 17.69
C HIS A 42 17.42 15.64 17.84
N SER A 43 16.64 16.14 16.88
CA SER A 43 15.23 15.76 16.73
C SER A 43 15.18 14.28 16.36
N THR A 44 14.78 13.44 17.31
CA THR A 44 14.81 11.98 17.20
C THR A 44 13.40 11.44 17.34
N ALA A 45 13.06 10.36 16.62
CA ALA A 45 11.76 9.72 16.74
C ALA A 45 11.52 9.25 18.19
N LYS A 46 10.42 9.73 18.77
CA LYS A 46 10.04 9.37 20.13
C LYS A 46 9.44 7.98 20.18
N THR A 47 10.01 7.13 21.04
CA THR A 47 9.51 5.77 21.26
C THR A 47 8.76 5.72 22.58
N HIS A 48 7.48 5.31 22.55
CA HIS A 48 6.70 5.11 23.76
C HIS A 48 6.80 3.65 24.21
N LEU A 49 7.37 3.43 25.40
CA LEU A 49 7.40 2.11 26.02
C LEU A 49 6.17 1.94 26.93
N ILE A 50 5.23 1.10 26.50
CA ILE A 50 3.94 0.94 27.17
C ILE A 50 3.82 -0.47 27.72
N ARG A 51 3.44 -0.56 28.99
CA ARG A 51 3.22 -1.84 29.66
C ARG A 51 1.74 -2.21 29.59
N THR A 52 1.44 -3.40 29.11
CA THR A 52 0.11 -3.99 29.17
C THR A 52 -0.18 -4.57 30.57
N ASP A 53 -1.45 -4.77 30.89
CA ASP A 53 -1.91 -5.51 32.07
C ASP A 53 -1.66 -7.02 31.95
N LYS A 54 -1.40 -7.52 30.72
CA LYS A 54 -1.11 -8.94 30.47
C LYS A 54 0.30 -9.32 30.91
N THR A 55 0.44 -10.57 31.34
CA THR A 55 1.71 -11.24 31.59
C THR A 55 2.32 -11.76 30.28
N VAL A 56 3.63 -12.00 30.29
CA VAL A 56 4.33 -12.61 29.14
C VAL A 56 3.74 -13.98 28.79
N ALA A 57 3.31 -14.77 29.79
CA ALA A 57 2.69 -16.07 29.55
C ALA A 57 1.35 -15.96 28.82
N GLU A 58 0.54 -14.95 29.16
CA GLU A 58 -0.72 -14.67 28.47
C GLU A 58 -0.47 -14.21 27.03
N LEU A 59 0.45 -13.26 26.81
CA LEU A 59 0.81 -12.79 25.47
C LEU A 59 1.37 -13.90 24.58
N ARG A 60 2.12 -14.84 25.17
CA ARG A 60 2.73 -15.97 24.45
C ARG A 60 1.82 -17.20 24.36
N ASN A 61 0.53 -17.09 24.66
CA ASN A 61 -0.41 -18.17 24.48
C ASN A 61 -0.51 -18.56 22.99
N ALA A 62 -0.36 -19.85 22.69
CA ALA A 62 -0.44 -20.39 21.33
C ALA A 62 -1.79 -20.14 20.64
N GLN A 63 -2.87 -19.88 21.39
CA GLN A 63 -4.18 -19.51 20.84
C GLN A 63 -4.22 -18.08 20.27
N LEU A 64 -3.26 -17.23 20.66
CA LEU A 64 -3.09 -15.88 20.14
C LEU A 64 -2.15 -15.83 18.92
N ALA A 65 -1.34 -16.87 18.71
CA ALA A 65 -0.38 -16.91 17.61
C ALA A 65 -1.09 -16.95 16.25
N GLN A 66 -0.96 -15.88 15.46
CA GLN A 66 -1.68 -15.71 14.20
C GLN A 66 -1.41 -16.83 13.18
N GLN A 67 -0.19 -17.35 13.16
CA GLN A 67 0.25 -18.43 12.28
C GLN A 67 -0.23 -19.82 12.72
N ASN A 68 -0.81 -19.97 13.91
CA ASN A 68 -1.30 -21.26 14.39
C ASN A 68 -2.63 -21.63 13.70
N PRO A 69 -2.70 -22.72 12.90
CA PRO A 69 -3.91 -23.09 12.17
C PRO A 69 -5.07 -23.53 13.07
N THR A 70 -4.82 -23.80 14.35
CA THR A 70 -5.83 -24.20 15.34
C THR A 70 -6.19 -23.09 16.32
N ALA A 71 -5.53 -21.94 16.25
CA ALA A 71 -5.81 -20.80 17.13
C ALA A 71 -7.22 -20.25 16.89
N SER A 72 -7.96 -20.06 17.99
CA SER A 72 -9.29 -19.44 18.00
C SER A 72 -9.27 -17.92 18.23
N GLN A 73 -8.14 -17.34 18.64
CA GLN A 73 -8.02 -15.95 19.13
C GLN A 73 -6.97 -15.13 18.36
N ARG A 74 -6.83 -15.35 17.04
CA ARG A 74 -5.73 -14.81 16.22
C ARG A 74 -5.66 -13.29 16.12
N ASN A 75 -6.73 -12.58 16.46
CA ASN A 75 -6.81 -11.12 16.37
C ASN A 75 -6.66 -10.44 17.75
N GLU A 76 -6.68 -11.20 18.84
CA GLU A 76 -6.78 -10.65 20.20
C GLU A 76 -5.51 -9.90 20.63
N LEU A 77 -4.34 -10.18 20.04
CA LEU A 77 -3.13 -9.35 20.26
C LEU A 77 -3.31 -7.90 19.80
N HIS A 78 -4.10 -7.64 18.75
CA HIS A 78 -4.40 -6.28 18.29
C HIS A 78 -5.29 -5.55 19.28
N GLU A 79 -6.27 -6.25 19.85
CA GLU A 79 -7.18 -5.73 20.88
C GLU A 79 -6.41 -5.41 22.17
N ILE A 80 -5.59 -6.36 22.67
CA ILE A 80 -4.75 -6.17 23.85
C ILE A 80 -3.83 -4.94 23.68
N PHE A 81 -3.21 -4.80 22.51
CA PHE A 81 -2.35 -3.66 22.23
C PHE A 81 -3.13 -2.34 22.25
N THR A 82 -4.28 -2.32 21.57
CA THR A 82 -5.19 -1.16 21.54
C THR A 82 -5.65 -0.77 22.96
N GLU A 83 -6.05 -1.74 23.78
CA GLU A 83 -6.44 -1.51 25.17
C GLU A 83 -5.29 -0.91 26.00
N ALA A 84 -4.07 -1.42 25.84
CA ALA A 84 -2.89 -0.90 26.52
C ALA A 84 -2.59 0.56 26.11
N LEU A 85 -2.72 0.89 24.83
CA LEU A 85 -2.57 2.26 24.33
C LEU A 85 -3.63 3.18 24.95
N LEU A 86 -4.91 2.80 24.88
CA LEU A 86 -6.02 3.60 25.42
C LEU A 86 -5.91 3.79 26.94
N ALA A 87 -5.52 2.75 27.68
CA ALA A 87 -5.30 2.81 29.12
C ALA A 87 -4.14 3.73 29.51
N ASN A 88 -3.11 3.84 28.67
CA ASN A 88 -2.01 4.80 28.86
C ASN A 88 -2.48 6.26 28.73
N GLY A 89 -3.56 6.52 28.01
CA GLY A 89 -4.08 7.87 27.76
C GLY A 89 -3.23 8.63 26.73
N ALA A 90 -3.14 9.95 26.86
CA ALA A 90 -2.45 10.80 25.89
C ALA A 90 -1.00 10.33 25.62
N PRO A 91 -0.53 10.31 24.35
CA PRO A 91 -1.20 10.81 23.14
C PRO A 91 -2.19 9.82 22.47
N PHE A 92 -2.47 8.68 23.08
CA PHE A 92 -3.21 7.57 22.47
C PHE A 92 -4.74 7.65 22.62
N THR A 93 -5.27 8.84 22.89
CA THR A 93 -6.72 9.05 23.07
C THR A 93 -7.46 9.00 21.71
N PRO A 94 -8.70 8.50 21.64
CA PRO A 94 -9.50 8.49 20.41
C PRO A 94 -9.62 9.88 19.75
N GLU A 95 -9.72 10.94 20.54
CA GLU A 95 -9.85 12.33 20.07
C GLU A 95 -8.61 12.80 19.32
N ALA A 96 -7.42 12.32 19.71
CA ALA A 96 -6.15 12.63 19.06
C ALA A 96 -5.99 11.91 17.71
N ARG A 97 -6.81 10.88 17.46
CA ARG A 97 -6.80 10.05 16.24
C ARG A 97 -5.38 9.62 15.80
N PRO A 98 -4.57 9.07 16.72
CA PRO A 98 -3.19 8.73 16.41
C PRO A 98 -3.13 7.59 15.39
N VAL A 99 -2.09 7.60 14.55
CA VAL A 99 -1.69 6.45 13.75
C VAL A 99 -0.43 5.86 14.38
N VAL A 100 -0.51 4.62 14.86
CA VAL A 100 0.53 3.99 15.66
C VAL A 100 1.15 2.81 14.90
N ALA A 101 2.49 2.82 14.83
CA ALA A 101 3.28 1.64 14.51
C ALA A 101 3.66 0.95 15.83
N GLY A 102 2.96 -0.14 16.16
CA GLY A 102 3.11 -0.88 17.41
C GLY A 102 4.03 -2.09 17.28
N MET A 103 4.95 -2.28 18.22
CA MET A 103 5.80 -3.46 18.26
C MET A 103 5.67 -4.19 19.59
N ILE A 104 5.34 -5.47 19.54
CA ILE A 104 5.30 -6.34 20.72
C ILE A 104 6.72 -6.81 21.01
N LEU A 105 7.31 -6.34 22.11
CA LEU A 105 8.72 -6.64 22.44
C LEU A 105 8.94 -8.06 22.94
N ASP A 106 7.91 -8.69 23.51
CA ASP A 106 7.96 -10.04 24.07
C ASP A 106 7.79 -11.16 23.03
N SER A 107 7.74 -10.86 21.73
CA SER A 107 7.63 -11.88 20.69
C SER A 107 8.80 -12.86 20.72
N HIS A 108 8.50 -14.15 20.52
CA HIS A 108 9.52 -15.18 20.60
C HIS A 108 9.17 -16.38 19.72
N TYR A 109 10.18 -17.11 19.25
CA TYR A 109 9.98 -18.38 18.57
C TYR A 109 9.99 -19.53 19.58
N ASP A 110 8.85 -20.18 19.78
CA ASP A 110 8.75 -21.43 20.52
C ASP A 110 9.13 -22.61 19.61
N ALA A 111 10.34 -23.14 19.79
CA ALA A 111 10.86 -24.24 19.00
C ALA A 111 10.10 -25.57 19.21
N ASN A 112 9.48 -25.77 20.37
CA ASN A 112 8.70 -26.99 20.65
C ASN A 112 7.38 -26.96 19.89
N ALA A 113 6.68 -25.81 19.98
CA ALA A 113 5.41 -25.61 19.28
C ALA A 113 5.61 -25.31 17.78
N LYS A 114 6.82 -24.90 17.37
CA LYS A 114 7.15 -24.36 16.05
C LYS A 114 6.27 -23.15 15.69
N LEU A 115 6.06 -22.28 16.68
CA LEU A 115 5.22 -21.09 16.57
C LEU A 115 6.00 -19.85 16.98
N VAL A 116 5.79 -18.74 16.27
CA VAL A 116 6.12 -17.42 16.81
C VAL A 116 4.96 -17.00 17.72
N VAL A 117 5.25 -16.88 19.00
CA VAL A 117 4.31 -16.49 20.06
C VAL A 117 4.46 -15.01 20.39
N ALA A 118 3.39 -14.42 20.94
CA ALA A 118 3.28 -12.96 21.13
C ALA A 118 3.57 -12.17 19.83
N HIS A 119 3.17 -12.72 18.69
CA HIS A 119 3.33 -12.10 17.37
C HIS A 119 2.00 -12.13 16.61
N ALA A 120 1.65 -10.97 16.05
CA ALA A 120 0.70 -10.83 14.97
C ALA A 120 1.23 -9.74 14.03
N ALA A 121 0.97 -9.90 12.74
CA ALA A 121 1.07 -8.85 11.74
C ALA A 121 -0.38 -8.47 11.36
N LEU A 122 -0.87 -7.38 11.95
CA LEU A 122 -2.24 -6.91 11.79
C LEU A 122 -2.30 -5.39 11.84
N GLY A 123 -3.04 -4.80 10.90
CA GLY A 123 -3.27 -3.37 10.83
C GLY A 123 -4.73 -3.03 10.64
N ALA A 124 -5.14 -1.92 11.26
CA ALA A 124 -6.49 -1.40 11.17
C ALA A 124 -6.49 0.14 11.16
N HIS A 125 -7.28 0.70 10.25
CA HIS A 125 -7.55 2.13 10.19
C HIS A 125 -8.87 2.45 10.91
N ASN A 126 -8.83 3.46 11.79
CA ASN A 126 -10.02 4.03 12.40
C ASN A 126 -10.04 5.55 12.19
N PRO A 127 -10.88 6.07 11.25
CA PRO A 127 -10.92 7.51 10.96
C PRO A 127 -11.47 8.36 12.13
N ASN A 128 -12.14 7.72 13.09
CA ASN A 128 -12.76 8.37 14.25
C ASN A 128 -12.02 8.05 15.56
N GLY A 129 -10.83 7.47 15.50
CA GLY A 129 -10.11 7.04 16.69
C GLY A 129 -8.67 6.60 16.40
N LEU A 130 -8.18 5.68 17.23
CA LEU A 130 -6.83 5.14 17.13
C LEU A 130 -6.71 4.17 15.94
N SER A 131 -5.76 4.45 15.05
CA SER A 131 -5.34 3.53 13.98
C SER A 131 -4.04 2.85 14.37
N LEU A 132 -3.92 1.54 14.09
CA LEU A 132 -2.85 0.72 14.64
C LEU A 132 -2.42 -0.36 13.65
N GLY A 133 -1.13 -0.39 13.34
CA GLY A 133 -0.44 -1.54 12.74
C GLY A 133 0.50 -2.15 13.78
N ILE A 134 0.35 -3.44 14.08
CA ILE A 134 1.21 -4.16 15.02
C ILE A 134 2.13 -5.17 14.34
N PHE A 135 3.31 -5.35 14.90
CA PHE A 135 4.23 -6.42 14.53
C PHE A 135 4.95 -6.98 15.77
N GLY A 136 5.49 -8.19 15.66
CA GLY A 136 6.24 -8.82 16.75
C GLY A 136 7.75 -8.65 16.61
N SER A 137 8.48 -8.44 17.71
CA SER A 137 9.94 -8.21 17.72
C SER A 137 10.80 -9.38 17.23
N HIS A 138 10.20 -10.54 16.92
CA HIS A 138 10.91 -11.78 16.63
C HIS A 138 11.93 -11.75 15.48
N LEU A 139 11.85 -10.77 14.57
CA LEU A 139 12.81 -10.58 13.46
C LEU A 139 13.75 -9.38 13.67
N THR A 140 13.66 -8.62 14.77
CA THR A 140 14.46 -7.40 14.95
C THR A 140 15.96 -7.68 15.15
N TYR A 141 16.34 -8.93 15.42
CA TYR A 141 17.74 -9.34 15.53
C TYR A 141 18.53 -9.16 14.23
N SER A 142 17.84 -9.10 13.07
CA SER A 142 18.46 -8.90 11.75
C SER A 142 18.37 -7.46 11.25
N TRP A 143 17.76 -6.55 12.02
CA TRP A 143 17.53 -5.17 11.58
C TRP A 143 18.76 -4.30 11.85
N PRO A 144 19.06 -3.34 10.96
CA PRO A 144 20.13 -2.38 11.20
C PRO A 144 19.77 -1.50 12.39
N ARG A 145 20.71 -1.32 13.31
CA ARG A 145 20.57 -0.42 14.46
C ARG A 145 20.88 1.01 14.07
N PHE A 146 21.81 1.16 13.13
CA PHE A 146 22.28 2.43 12.60
C PHE A 146 22.25 2.44 11.07
N ILE A 147 22.25 3.64 10.48
CA ILE A 147 22.25 3.80 9.02
C ILE A 147 23.48 3.16 8.37
N GLU A 148 24.62 3.15 9.07
CA GLU A 148 25.86 2.57 8.58
C GLU A 148 25.78 1.04 8.43
N GLU A 149 24.89 0.37 9.17
CA GLU A 149 24.72 -1.08 9.15
C GLU A 149 23.78 -1.57 8.04
N ILE A 150 23.10 -0.66 7.32
CA ILE A 150 22.13 -1.05 6.28
C ILE A 150 22.74 -2.00 5.24
N PRO A 151 23.93 -1.74 4.66
CA PRO A 151 24.55 -2.67 3.72
C PRO A 151 24.90 -4.01 4.35
N ASP A 152 25.41 -4.01 5.58
CA ASP A 152 25.82 -5.23 6.27
C ASP A 152 24.59 -6.12 6.54
N CYS A 153 23.51 -5.56 7.07
CA CYS A 153 22.28 -6.32 7.32
C CYS A 153 21.60 -6.80 6.04
N LEU A 154 21.54 -5.97 4.98
CA LEU A 154 20.82 -6.30 3.74
C LEU A 154 21.65 -7.12 2.73
N LEU A 155 22.92 -7.40 3.03
CA LEU A 155 23.78 -8.28 2.23
C LEU A 155 24.21 -9.54 2.99
N ASP A 156 23.82 -9.69 4.25
CA ASP A 156 24.19 -10.82 5.08
C ASP A 156 23.44 -12.11 4.68
N ILE A 157 24.17 -13.02 4.04
CA ILE A 157 23.67 -14.34 3.62
C ILE A 157 23.80 -15.42 4.71
N THR A 158 24.23 -15.07 5.92
CA THR A 158 24.38 -16.05 7.00
C THR A 158 23.02 -16.66 7.38
N PRO A 159 22.96 -17.97 7.61
CA PRO A 159 21.72 -18.61 8.09
C PRO A 159 21.38 -18.13 9.51
N PRO A 160 20.12 -17.72 9.81
CA PRO A 160 19.74 -17.25 11.14
C PRO A 160 19.78 -18.32 12.24
N GLY A 161 19.85 -19.60 11.86
CA GLY A 161 19.83 -20.76 12.77
C GLY A 161 18.42 -21.32 13.02
N ASP A 162 18.32 -22.29 13.92
CA ASP A 162 17.10 -23.04 14.22
C ASP A 162 16.31 -22.51 15.42
N ARG A 163 16.80 -21.42 16.05
CA ARG A 163 16.23 -20.80 17.26
C ARG A 163 15.33 -19.59 16.98
N VAL A 164 15.08 -19.28 15.71
CA VAL A 164 14.31 -18.13 15.27
C VAL A 164 13.20 -18.55 14.31
N GLY A 165 12.15 -17.73 14.22
CA GLY A 165 10.98 -18.03 13.40
C GLY A 165 11.27 -17.87 11.90
N ASN A 166 10.72 -18.78 11.10
CA ASN A 166 10.69 -18.71 9.64
C ASN A 166 9.34 -19.26 9.15
N ASP A 167 8.26 -18.60 9.57
CA ASP A 167 6.87 -19.06 9.41
C ASP A 167 6.46 -19.27 7.94
N ASN A 168 6.96 -18.42 7.03
CA ASN A 168 6.66 -18.45 5.60
C ASN A 168 7.82 -19.00 4.74
N GLY A 169 8.90 -19.48 5.35
CA GLY A 169 10.08 -19.98 4.62
C GLY A 169 10.93 -18.89 3.96
N GLU A 170 10.55 -17.61 4.09
CA GLU A 170 11.22 -16.45 3.48
C GLU A 170 12.31 -15.82 4.38
N CYS A 171 12.72 -16.47 5.48
CA CYS A 171 13.76 -15.98 6.39
C CYS A 171 14.98 -16.93 6.42
N ALA A 172 15.43 -17.41 5.26
CA ALA A 172 16.51 -18.40 5.16
C ALA A 172 17.92 -17.83 5.38
N SER A 173 18.09 -16.52 5.24
CA SER A 173 19.30 -15.74 5.56
C SER A 173 18.96 -14.49 6.39
N MET A 174 19.98 -13.89 7.01
CA MET A 174 19.81 -12.67 7.81
C MET A 174 19.19 -11.51 7.01
N TRP A 175 19.63 -11.29 5.77
CA TRP A 175 19.07 -10.21 4.95
C TRP A 175 17.60 -10.46 4.58
N GLU A 176 17.22 -11.71 4.34
CA GLU A 176 15.85 -12.10 4.03
C GLU A 176 14.96 -11.88 5.26
N ALA A 177 15.40 -12.31 6.45
CA ALA A 177 14.72 -12.03 7.72
C ALA A 177 14.56 -10.53 7.97
N CYS A 178 15.60 -9.74 7.66
CA CYS A 178 15.58 -8.28 7.78
C CYS A 178 14.53 -7.66 6.86
N SER A 179 14.49 -8.10 5.60
CA SER A 179 13.58 -7.59 4.57
C SER A 179 12.12 -7.95 4.85
N VAL A 180 11.86 -9.21 5.22
CA VAL A 180 10.52 -9.68 5.63
C VAL A 180 10.05 -8.90 6.85
N GLY A 181 10.86 -8.80 7.91
CA GLY A 181 10.44 -8.12 9.14
C GLY A 181 10.15 -6.64 8.95
N GLN A 182 11.04 -5.89 8.30
CA GLN A 182 10.85 -4.46 8.10
C GLN A 182 9.67 -4.15 7.16
N GLY A 183 9.52 -4.92 6.08
CA GLY A 183 8.44 -4.68 5.13
C GLY A 183 7.08 -5.15 5.66
N ALA A 184 7.02 -6.25 6.40
CA ALA A 184 5.76 -6.75 6.93
C ALA A 184 5.21 -5.79 7.99
N PHE A 185 6.09 -5.22 8.82
CA PHE A 185 5.66 -4.18 9.74
C PHE A 185 5.21 -2.91 9.00
N LEU A 186 5.90 -2.51 7.92
CA LEU A 186 5.47 -1.37 7.09
C LEU A 186 4.12 -1.62 6.39
N HIS A 187 3.82 -2.86 6.00
CA HIS A 187 2.53 -3.28 5.46
C HIS A 187 1.39 -3.00 6.46
N GLU A 188 1.57 -3.40 7.73
CA GLU A 188 0.58 -3.15 8.77
C GLU A 188 0.42 -1.65 9.07
N VAL A 189 1.50 -0.88 8.98
CA VAL A 189 1.44 0.59 9.05
C VAL A 189 0.68 1.17 7.85
N GLY A 190 0.81 0.58 6.66
CA GLY A 190 0.00 0.91 5.49
C GLY A 190 -1.50 0.74 5.75
N HIS A 191 -1.89 -0.39 6.36
CA HIS A 191 -3.27 -0.60 6.82
C HIS A 191 -3.72 0.44 7.85
N ALA A 192 -2.87 0.83 8.80
CA ALA A 192 -3.17 1.91 9.75
C ALA A 192 -3.40 3.27 9.06
N PHE A 193 -2.76 3.49 7.90
CA PHE A 193 -2.99 4.62 7.00
C PHE A 193 -4.09 4.38 5.94
N SER A 194 -4.97 3.40 6.14
CA SER A 194 -6.12 3.07 5.27
C SER A 194 -5.80 2.44 3.90
N ALA A 195 -4.56 2.01 3.66
CA ALA A 195 -4.24 1.26 2.45
C ALA A 195 -4.86 -0.14 2.52
N PRO A 196 -5.65 -0.58 1.52
CA PRO A 196 -6.09 -1.97 1.41
C PRO A 196 -4.97 -2.86 0.86
N HIS A 197 -5.24 -4.15 0.67
CA HIS A 197 -4.35 -4.99 -0.13
C HIS A 197 -4.36 -4.53 -1.60
N THR A 198 -3.24 -3.98 -2.05
CA THR A 198 -2.96 -3.52 -3.43
C THR A 198 -1.66 -4.15 -3.92
N SER A 199 -1.00 -3.60 -4.95
CA SER A 199 0.32 -4.08 -5.36
C SER A 199 1.44 -3.61 -4.42
N GLY A 200 2.63 -4.18 -4.62
CA GLY A 200 3.83 -3.73 -3.94
C GLY A 200 3.87 -4.16 -2.47
N ILE A 201 4.22 -3.23 -1.57
CA ILE A 201 4.32 -3.48 -0.12
C ILE A 201 3.00 -3.98 0.48
N MET A 202 1.85 -3.57 -0.08
CA MET A 202 0.52 -4.03 0.35
C MET A 202 0.13 -5.41 -0.21
N SER A 203 1.04 -6.09 -0.90
CA SER A 203 0.92 -7.49 -1.32
C SER A 203 2.05 -8.34 -0.73
N ARG A 204 2.03 -9.66 -0.97
CA ARG A 204 3.17 -10.53 -0.65
C ARG A 204 4.21 -10.49 -1.77
N GLY A 205 5.46 -10.85 -1.44
CA GLY A 205 6.53 -11.05 -2.41
C GLY A 205 7.41 -9.83 -2.69
N TYR A 206 7.18 -8.68 -2.03
CA TYR A 206 8.09 -7.53 -2.13
C TYR A 206 9.42 -7.75 -1.41
N SER A 207 9.50 -8.72 -0.47
CA SER A 207 10.62 -8.89 0.48
C SER A 207 11.97 -9.07 -0.23
N LYS A 208 12.01 -9.85 -1.32
CA LYS A 208 13.18 -10.02 -2.20
C LYS A 208 13.73 -8.71 -2.79
N ASP A 209 12.89 -7.69 -2.89
CA ASP A 209 13.18 -6.43 -3.57
C ASP A 209 13.45 -5.27 -2.59
N TRP A 210 13.18 -5.47 -1.30
CA TRP A 210 13.48 -4.50 -0.25
C TRP A 210 14.93 -3.95 -0.30
N PRO A 211 15.98 -4.77 -0.53
CA PRO A 211 17.35 -4.25 -0.62
C PRO A 211 17.57 -3.29 -1.80
N LYS A 212 16.81 -3.44 -2.88
CA LYS A 212 16.92 -2.59 -4.09
C LYS A 212 16.54 -1.13 -3.81
N CYS A 213 15.76 -0.88 -2.76
CA CYS A 213 15.39 0.47 -2.34
C CYS A 213 16.53 1.24 -1.67
N PHE A 214 17.60 0.56 -1.24
CA PHE A 214 18.66 1.17 -0.42
C PHE A 214 20.06 0.92 -0.95
N LEU A 215 20.28 -0.15 -1.72
CA LEU A 215 21.60 -0.59 -2.15
C LEU A 215 21.73 -0.63 -3.67
N SER A 216 22.94 -0.40 -4.15
CA SER A 216 23.30 -0.54 -5.57
C SER A 216 23.55 -1.98 -6.01
N LYS A 217 23.47 -2.94 -5.09
CA LYS A 217 23.55 -4.38 -5.35
C LYS A 217 22.73 -5.15 -4.31
N THR A 218 22.25 -6.33 -4.67
CA THR A 218 21.58 -7.25 -3.73
C THR A 218 22.41 -8.52 -3.52
N ALA A 219 22.17 -9.22 -2.41
CA ALA A 219 22.76 -10.53 -2.15
C ALA A 219 22.00 -11.66 -2.87
N TYR A 220 22.56 -12.86 -2.84
CA TYR A 220 21.89 -14.09 -3.26
C TYR A 220 20.66 -14.35 -2.38
N CYS A 221 19.53 -14.67 -3.00
CA CYS A 221 18.29 -15.05 -2.31
C CYS A 221 18.26 -16.56 -2.11
N VAL A 222 18.38 -16.97 -0.84
CA VAL A 222 18.41 -18.38 -0.45
C VAL A 222 17.03 -19.00 -0.63
N HIS A 223 15.96 -18.28 -0.28
CA HIS A 223 14.59 -18.71 -0.43
C HIS A 223 14.22 -19.01 -1.90
N ALA A 224 14.49 -18.07 -2.80
CA ALA A 224 14.15 -18.21 -4.22
C ALA A 224 15.24 -18.91 -5.06
N GLN A 225 16.41 -19.15 -4.47
CA GLN A 225 17.62 -19.66 -5.13
C GLN A 225 18.06 -18.84 -6.34
N THR A 226 17.97 -17.51 -6.23
CA THR A 226 18.30 -16.57 -7.31
C THR A 226 19.52 -15.72 -6.99
N GLU A 227 20.35 -15.49 -8.00
CA GLU A 227 21.48 -14.57 -7.92
C GLU A 227 21.05 -13.14 -7.61
N GLY A 228 21.94 -12.41 -6.92
CA GLY A 228 21.75 -11.00 -6.64
C GLY A 228 21.84 -10.14 -7.90
N VAL A 229 21.25 -8.94 -7.84
CA VAL A 229 21.29 -7.96 -8.94
C VAL A 229 22.38 -6.94 -8.67
N ALA A 230 23.23 -6.67 -9.67
CA ALA A 230 24.20 -5.58 -9.64
C ALA A 230 24.53 -5.09 -11.07
N PRO A 231 24.46 -3.77 -11.36
CA PRO A 231 23.96 -2.71 -10.49
C PRO A 231 22.43 -2.74 -10.39
N VAL A 232 21.91 -2.36 -9.23
CA VAL A 232 20.52 -1.91 -9.09
C VAL A 232 20.44 -0.49 -9.64
N THR A 233 19.51 -0.27 -10.56
CA THR A 233 19.27 1.01 -11.24
C THR A 233 17.79 1.33 -11.24
N GLU A 234 17.39 2.53 -11.67
CA GLU A 234 15.96 2.90 -11.80
C GLU A 234 15.19 1.98 -12.77
N ALA A 235 15.88 1.34 -13.73
CA ALA A 235 15.27 0.40 -14.66
C ALA A 235 15.16 -1.04 -14.10
N THR A 236 15.74 -1.31 -12.93
CA THR A 236 15.68 -2.63 -12.30
C THR A 236 14.26 -2.87 -11.78
N PRO A 237 13.58 -3.97 -12.18
CA PRO A 237 12.27 -4.31 -11.64
C PRO A 237 12.28 -4.38 -10.11
N ASN A 238 11.30 -3.73 -9.50
CA ASN A 238 11.18 -3.60 -8.05
C ASN A 238 9.72 -3.70 -7.60
N ASP A 239 9.37 -4.84 -7.03
CA ASP A 239 8.07 -5.13 -6.42
C ASP A 239 7.94 -4.51 -5.01
N CYS A 240 9.01 -3.93 -4.45
CA CYS A 240 8.98 -3.18 -3.21
C CYS A 240 8.72 -1.69 -3.44
N HIS A 241 7.45 -1.38 -3.71
CA HIS A 241 6.94 -0.03 -3.96
C HIS A 241 5.59 0.21 -3.29
N TRP A 242 5.14 1.46 -3.24
CA TRP A 242 3.75 1.78 -2.90
C TRP A 242 2.90 1.83 -4.17
N ASP A 243 1.70 1.26 -4.15
CA ASP A 243 0.72 1.46 -5.23
C ASP A 243 0.36 2.96 -5.30
N ILE A 244 0.19 3.50 -6.51
CA ILE A 244 -0.17 4.91 -6.70
C ILE A 244 -1.49 5.27 -6.02
N ARG A 245 -2.44 4.32 -5.95
CA ARG A 245 -3.71 4.49 -5.22
C ARG A 245 -3.46 4.72 -3.74
N ASP A 246 -2.51 4.00 -3.15
CA ASP A 246 -2.15 4.16 -1.73
C ASP A 246 -1.42 5.47 -1.48
N MET A 247 -0.47 5.83 -2.35
CA MET A 247 0.21 7.12 -2.23
C MET A 247 -0.75 8.32 -2.35
N LEU A 248 -1.75 8.25 -3.23
CA LEU A 248 -2.78 9.28 -3.35
C LEU A 248 -3.68 9.33 -2.11
N ARG A 249 -4.00 8.18 -1.49
CA ARG A 249 -4.69 8.15 -0.19
C ARG A 249 -3.84 8.81 0.89
N PHE A 250 -2.58 8.39 1.02
CA PHE A 250 -1.64 8.90 2.01
C PHE A 250 -1.48 10.41 1.90
N ARG A 251 -1.31 10.94 0.67
CA ARG A 251 -1.19 12.38 0.39
C ARG A 251 -2.31 13.20 1.04
N ASN A 252 -3.51 12.67 1.14
CA ASN A 252 -4.67 13.39 1.68
C ASN A 252 -4.74 13.32 3.22
N LEU A 253 -3.93 12.47 3.86
CA LEU A 253 -3.82 12.37 5.31
C LEU A 253 -2.91 13.47 5.87
N ALA A 254 -3.29 14.03 7.03
CA ALA A 254 -2.52 15.08 7.72
C ALA A 254 -1.04 14.72 7.92
N HIS A 255 -0.75 13.43 8.16
CA HIS A 255 0.59 12.89 8.38
C HIS A 255 1.54 13.07 7.18
N PHE A 256 1.01 13.24 5.96
CA PHE A 256 1.79 13.39 4.72
C PHE A 256 1.69 14.78 4.10
N ARG A 257 0.89 15.68 4.69
CA ARG A 257 0.69 17.03 4.17
C ARG A 257 1.98 17.83 4.20
N GLN A 258 2.17 18.62 3.16
CA GLN A 258 3.18 19.66 3.05
C GLN A 258 2.51 21.04 3.17
N PRO A 259 3.22 22.09 3.63
CA PRO A 259 2.65 23.42 3.77
C PRO A 259 2.06 24.02 2.49
N SER A 260 2.51 23.57 1.32
CA SER A 260 2.03 24.02 0.00
C SER A 260 0.83 23.23 -0.52
N ASP A 261 0.37 22.19 0.18
CA ASP A 261 -0.77 21.41 -0.28
C ASP A 261 -2.08 22.20 -0.13
N VAL A 262 -2.94 22.06 -1.14
CA VAL A 262 -4.30 22.60 -1.13
C VAL A 262 -5.25 21.44 -0.81
N ASP A 263 -6.18 21.70 0.11
CA ASP A 263 -7.27 20.76 0.36
C ASP A 263 -8.17 20.65 -0.85
N LEU A 264 -8.21 19.45 -1.43
CA LEU A 264 -9.00 19.19 -2.63
C LEU A 264 -10.51 19.28 -2.35
N ASN A 265 -10.95 19.05 -1.09
CA ASN A 265 -12.35 19.09 -0.63
C ASN A 265 -13.35 18.43 -1.60
N ASP A 266 -12.89 17.39 -2.29
CA ASP A 266 -13.62 16.66 -3.31
C ASP A 266 -13.44 15.17 -3.02
N ASP A 267 -14.55 14.55 -2.60
CA ASP A 267 -14.64 13.11 -2.33
C ASP A 267 -15.26 12.34 -3.50
N ASP A 268 -15.58 13.01 -4.61
CA ASP A 268 -16.25 12.41 -5.75
C ASP A 268 -15.25 11.59 -6.58
N PRO A 269 -15.68 10.39 -7.05
CA PRO A 269 -14.90 9.62 -7.99
C PRO A 269 -14.93 10.25 -9.39
N PRO A 270 -13.99 9.87 -10.29
CA PRO A 270 -14.06 10.25 -11.69
C PRO A 270 -15.42 9.95 -12.33
N SER A 271 -15.92 10.92 -13.10
CA SER A 271 -17.18 10.83 -13.82
C SER A 271 -16.95 10.54 -15.30
N PHE A 272 -17.72 9.60 -15.84
CA PHE A 272 -17.66 9.18 -17.24
C PHE A 272 -18.91 9.68 -17.95
N GLY A 273 -18.71 10.38 -19.06
CA GLY A 273 -19.76 10.85 -19.94
C GLY A 273 -19.53 10.36 -21.37
N LEU A 274 -20.62 10.06 -22.06
CA LEU A 274 -20.60 9.79 -23.49
C LEU A 274 -20.98 11.08 -24.23
N GLN A 275 -20.05 11.60 -25.04
CA GLN A 275 -20.32 12.75 -25.88
C GLN A 275 -20.46 12.28 -27.34
N ASP A 276 -21.57 12.65 -27.95
CA ASP A 276 -21.90 12.29 -29.32
C ASP A 276 -22.17 13.56 -30.15
N ASP A 277 -21.08 14.21 -30.56
CA ASP A 277 -21.14 15.34 -31.49
C ASP A 277 -21.32 14.84 -32.92
N SER A 278 -21.76 15.70 -33.84
CA SER A 278 -22.26 15.36 -35.19
C SER A 278 -21.46 14.28 -35.93
N ASP A 279 -20.13 14.22 -35.78
CA ASP A 279 -19.27 13.25 -36.47
C ASP A 279 -18.37 12.40 -35.56
N VAL A 280 -18.28 12.70 -34.26
CA VAL A 280 -17.32 12.03 -33.37
C VAL A 280 -18.00 11.54 -32.10
N LEU A 281 -17.93 10.22 -31.91
CA LEU A 281 -18.32 9.58 -30.67
C LEU A 281 -17.10 9.46 -29.75
N ARG A 282 -17.22 9.94 -28.52
CA ARG A 282 -16.13 9.89 -27.54
C ARG A 282 -16.60 9.68 -26.12
N ILE A 283 -15.77 8.99 -25.35
CA ILE A 283 -15.88 8.96 -23.88
C ILE A 283 -15.09 10.13 -23.35
N THR A 284 -15.73 10.91 -22.48
CA THR A 284 -15.08 11.99 -21.73
C THR A 284 -15.06 11.58 -20.26
N VAL A 285 -13.88 11.59 -19.67
CA VAL A 285 -13.72 11.44 -18.22
C VAL A 285 -13.43 12.80 -17.63
N THR A 286 -14.03 13.09 -16.48
CA THR A 286 -13.87 14.35 -15.74
C THR A 286 -13.64 14.07 -14.26
N SER A 287 -12.82 14.91 -13.62
CA SER A 287 -12.56 14.88 -12.18
C SER A 287 -12.17 16.28 -11.73
N GLU A 288 -12.87 16.83 -10.73
CA GLU A 288 -12.55 18.17 -10.18
C GLU A 288 -11.25 18.13 -9.36
N ALA A 289 -11.03 17.06 -8.60
CA ALA A 289 -9.75 16.74 -7.99
C ALA A 289 -8.59 16.63 -9.00
N GLY A 290 -8.88 16.39 -10.28
CA GLY A 290 -7.90 16.14 -11.33
C GLY A 290 -7.59 14.66 -11.48
N ILE A 291 -7.16 14.27 -12.69
CA ILE A 291 -6.88 12.88 -13.06
C ILE A 291 -5.38 12.62 -12.86
N ALA A 292 -5.08 11.69 -11.95
CA ALA A 292 -3.73 11.30 -11.61
C ALA A 292 -3.17 10.29 -12.63
N GLN A 293 -3.98 9.28 -12.98
CA GLN A 293 -3.60 8.22 -13.89
C GLN A 293 -4.82 7.65 -14.61
N ALA A 294 -4.65 7.23 -15.86
CA ALA A 294 -5.61 6.41 -16.59
C ALA A 294 -4.91 5.15 -17.11
N LEU A 295 -5.58 4.01 -17.03
CA LEU A 295 -5.05 2.73 -17.46
C LEU A 295 -6.01 2.05 -18.44
N LEU A 296 -5.50 1.62 -19.59
CA LEU A 296 -6.20 0.76 -20.55
C LEU A 296 -5.67 -0.67 -20.44
N ASN A 297 -6.54 -1.60 -20.02
CA ASN A 297 -6.19 -2.99 -19.75
C ASN A 297 -4.94 -3.13 -18.85
N GLY A 298 -4.83 -2.26 -17.84
CA GLY A 298 -3.71 -2.22 -16.89
C GLY A 298 -2.46 -1.48 -17.37
N ASN A 299 -2.43 -0.99 -18.62
CA ASN A 299 -1.32 -0.20 -19.13
C ASN A 299 -1.59 1.29 -18.95
N VAL A 300 -0.62 2.01 -18.39
CA VAL A 300 -0.73 3.45 -18.15
C VAL A 300 -0.81 4.20 -19.48
N GLU A 301 -1.84 5.02 -19.65
CA GLU A 301 -2.02 5.85 -20.84
C GLU A 301 -1.09 7.07 -20.82
N ALA A 302 -0.52 7.37 -21.98
CA ALA A 302 0.34 8.54 -22.18
C ALA A 302 -0.42 9.84 -21.92
N GLY A 303 0.22 10.79 -21.24
CA GLY A 303 -0.34 12.12 -20.94
C GLY A 303 -1.06 12.23 -19.60
N SER A 304 -1.36 11.12 -18.91
CA SER A 304 -1.76 11.18 -17.50
C SER A 304 -0.56 11.50 -16.63
N SER A 305 -0.68 12.51 -15.76
CA SER A 305 0.42 12.98 -14.92
C SER A 305 -0.09 13.45 -13.58
N VAL A 306 0.50 12.90 -12.53
CA VAL A 306 0.27 13.35 -11.15
C VAL A 306 0.85 14.74 -10.90
N ALA A 307 1.95 15.09 -11.57
CA ALA A 307 2.60 16.39 -11.44
C ALA A 307 1.79 17.51 -12.11
N ASN A 308 1.08 17.18 -13.21
CA ASN A 308 0.22 18.10 -13.95
C ASN A 308 -1.14 17.45 -14.24
N PRO A 309 -2.00 17.28 -13.22
CA PRO A 309 -3.23 16.52 -13.36
C PRO A 309 -4.24 17.28 -14.22
N SER A 310 -4.73 16.62 -15.27
CA SER A 310 -5.78 17.17 -16.14
C SER A 310 -7.15 16.96 -15.50
N LYS A 311 -8.05 17.94 -15.59
CA LYS A 311 -9.44 17.78 -15.13
C LYS A 311 -10.30 16.94 -16.05
N SER A 312 -9.85 16.72 -17.30
CA SER A 312 -10.58 15.91 -18.27
C SER A 312 -9.63 15.21 -19.25
N ILE A 313 -9.99 13.99 -19.60
CA ILE A 313 -9.38 13.20 -20.70
C ILE A 313 -10.49 12.67 -21.61
N ARG A 314 -10.14 12.41 -22.86
CA ARG A 314 -11.11 12.01 -23.89
C ARG A 314 -10.53 10.88 -24.74
N TYR A 315 -11.38 9.92 -25.08
CA TYR A 315 -11.05 8.82 -25.99
C TYR A 315 -12.11 8.73 -27.07
N THR A 316 -11.72 8.83 -28.34
CA THR A 316 -12.67 8.66 -29.45
C THR A 316 -12.84 7.18 -29.77
N LEU A 317 -14.02 6.80 -30.26
CA LEU A 317 -14.27 5.41 -30.68
C LEU A 317 -13.27 4.97 -31.75
N GLU A 318 -13.07 5.79 -32.78
CA GLU A 318 -12.15 5.53 -33.89
C GLU A 318 -10.70 5.31 -33.42
N GLU A 319 -10.20 6.13 -32.48
CA GLU A 319 -8.86 5.96 -31.91
C GLU A 319 -8.71 4.59 -31.24
N LEU A 320 -9.71 4.18 -30.46
CA LEU A 320 -9.66 2.94 -29.71
C LEU A 320 -9.83 1.72 -30.63
N GLU A 321 -10.70 1.78 -31.64
CA GLU A 321 -10.88 0.71 -32.64
C GLU A 321 -9.59 0.48 -33.44
N ASN A 322 -8.81 1.53 -33.69
CA ASN A 322 -7.51 1.42 -34.35
C ASN A 322 -6.43 0.80 -33.43
N ARG A 323 -6.60 0.87 -32.11
CA ARG A 323 -5.61 0.43 -31.11
C ARG A 323 -5.94 -0.94 -30.52
N PHE A 324 -7.21 -1.33 -30.45
CA PHE A 324 -7.67 -2.48 -29.67
C PHE A 324 -8.72 -3.30 -30.42
N ASP A 325 -8.74 -4.60 -30.12
CA ASP A 325 -9.72 -5.55 -30.64
C ASP A 325 -11.10 -5.32 -29.99
N THR A 326 -12.10 -4.99 -30.79
CA THR A 326 -13.48 -4.72 -30.34
C THR A 326 -14.21 -5.96 -29.83
N GLN A 327 -13.70 -7.17 -30.12
CA GLN A 327 -14.27 -8.42 -29.61
C GLN A 327 -13.82 -8.74 -28.18
N LYS A 328 -12.79 -8.05 -27.67
CA LYS A 328 -12.26 -8.24 -26.31
C LYS A 328 -12.67 -7.06 -25.44
N PRO A 329 -13.00 -7.29 -24.15
CA PRO A 329 -13.27 -6.19 -23.23
C PRO A 329 -12.10 -5.19 -23.20
N LEU A 330 -12.43 -3.89 -23.21
CA LEU A 330 -11.47 -2.82 -23.04
C LEU A 330 -11.75 -2.13 -21.71
N ALA A 331 -10.99 -2.49 -20.68
CA ALA A 331 -11.11 -1.91 -19.35
C ALA A 331 -10.38 -0.56 -19.30
N LEU A 332 -11.12 0.51 -19.04
CA LEU A 332 -10.57 1.81 -18.66
C LEU A 332 -10.70 1.97 -17.16
N GLU A 333 -9.57 2.11 -16.47
CA GLU A 333 -9.51 2.53 -15.08
C GLU A 333 -8.99 3.96 -15.01
N VAL A 334 -9.64 4.81 -14.21
CA VAL A 334 -9.19 6.18 -13.97
C VAL A 334 -9.05 6.42 -12.48
N ILE A 335 -7.91 6.97 -12.08
CA ILE A 335 -7.55 7.29 -10.71
C ILE A 335 -7.45 8.82 -10.60
N ALA A 336 -8.19 9.42 -9.66
CA ALA A 336 -8.16 10.84 -9.38
C ALA A 336 -7.16 11.20 -8.29
N MET A 337 -6.75 12.48 -8.23
CA MET A 337 -5.79 12.97 -7.24
C MET A 337 -6.28 12.90 -5.78
N ASN A 338 -7.59 12.75 -5.57
CA ASN A 338 -8.20 12.49 -4.25
C ASN A 338 -8.12 10.99 -3.84
N GLY A 339 -7.49 10.14 -4.65
CA GLY A 339 -7.35 8.70 -4.41
C GLY A 339 -8.59 7.87 -4.74
N LYS A 340 -9.68 8.51 -5.18
CA LYS A 340 -10.86 7.80 -5.70
C LYS A 340 -10.54 7.29 -7.10
N HIS A 341 -11.12 6.15 -7.44
CA HIS A 341 -10.94 5.54 -8.74
C HIS A 341 -12.25 4.92 -9.22
N ARG A 342 -12.36 4.71 -10.52
CA ARG A 342 -13.50 4.04 -11.14
C ARG A 342 -13.06 3.39 -12.44
N SER A 343 -13.65 2.23 -12.71
CA SER A 343 -13.35 1.44 -13.90
C SER A 343 -14.61 1.17 -14.70
N LEU A 344 -14.48 1.06 -16.02
CA LEU A 344 -15.56 0.63 -16.91
C LEU A 344 -15.04 -0.17 -18.10
N ASP A 345 -15.94 -0.90 -18.74
CA ASP A 345 -15.71 -1.51 -20.05
C ASP A 345 -16.13 -0.52 -21.14
N MET A 346 -15.15 -0.01 -21.89
CA MET A 346 -15.36 1.07 -22.86
C MET A 346 -16.30 0.65 -23.98
N TRP A 347 -16.20 -0.60 -24.48
CA TRP A 347 -17.06 -1.09 -25.56
C TRP A 347 -18.51 -1.18 -25.14
N LYS A 348 -18.76 -1.70 -23.94
CA LYS A 348 -20.11 -1.71 -23.36
C LYS A 348 -20.64 -0.29 -23.18
N PHE A 349 -19.79 0.63 -22.71
CA PHE A 349 -20.19 2.02 -22.49
C PHE A 349 -20.52 2.77 -23.80
N PHE A 350 -19.79 2.50 -24.89
CA PHE A 350 -20.16 2.99 -26.23
C PHE A 350 -21.45 2.36 -26.78
N ALA A 351 -21.74 1.11 -26.40
CA ALA A 351 -22.90 0.35 -26.85
C ALA A 351 -24.20 0.68 -26.09
N ASP A 352 -24.10 1.21 -24.87
CA ASP A 352 -25.20 1.62 -23.97
C ASP A 352 -25.98 2.86 -24.46
N LYS A 353 -25.97 3.07 -25.77
CA LYS A 353 -26.78 4.09 -26.43
C LYS A 353 -28.18 3.57 -26.65
N ASN A 354 -29.14 4.45 -26.40
CA ASN A 354 -30.52 4.29 -26.82
C ASN A 354 -30.72 4.57 -28.32
N TYR A 355 -29.68 4.59 -29.15
CA TYR A 355 -29.79 4.81 -30.60
C TYR A 355 -28.61 4.24 -31.40
N ILE A 356 -28.85 4.00 -32.69
CA ILE A 356 -27.88 3.52 -33.70
C ILE A 356 -27.62 4.65 -34.71
N ARG A 357 -26.37 4.89 -35.10
CA ARG A 357 -26.02 5.81 -36.18
C ARG A 357 -25.99 5.07 -37.51
N VAL A 358 -26.50 5.71 -38.57
CA VAL A 358 -26.34 5.21 -39.94
C VAL A 358 -25.03 5.77 -40.52
N PRO A 359 -24.03 4.93 -40.84
CA PRO A 359 -22.74 5.39 -41.35
C PRO A 359 -22.88 6.33 -42.56
N GLY A 360 -22.11 7.42 -42.58
CA GLY A 360 -22.12 8.41 -43.66
C GLY A 360 -23.35 9.34 -43.70
N SER A 361 -24.15 9.40 -42.64
CA SER A 361 -25.31 10.31 -42.54
C SER A 361 -25.47 10.90 -41.14
N GLY A 362 -26.21 12.01 -41.01
CA GLY A 362 -26.61 12.58 -39.71
C GLY A 362 -27.77 11.84 -39.03
N ILE A 363 -28.20 10.68 -39.55
CA ILE A 363 -29.41 9.98 -39.09
C ILE A 363 -29.11 9.14 -37.84
N ARG A 364 -29.96 9.29 -36.81
CA ARG A 364 -29.95 8.52 -35.57
C ARG A 364 -31.25 7.71 -35.43
N LEU A 365 -31.14 6.40 -35.25
CA LEU A 365 -32.26 5.48 -35.06
C LEU A 365 -32.41 5.14 -33.58
N ALA A 366 -33.43 5.65 -32.90
CA ALA A 366 -33.65 5.35 -31.48
C ALA A 366 -34.06 3.88 -31.27
N LYS A 367 -33.38 3.19 -30.35
CA LYS A 367 -33.76 1.86 -29.88
C LYS A 367 -34.99 2.01 -28.98
N ARG A 368 -36.15 1.53 -29.43
CA ARG A 368 -37.33 1.31 -28.58
C ARG A 368 -37.47 -0.19 -28.35
N GLY A 369 -37.48 -0.61 -27.09
CA GLY A 369 -37.89 -1.98 -26.75
C GLY A 369 -39.37 -2.16 -27.07
N VAL A 370 -39.71 -3.27 -27.73
CA VAL A 370 -41.09 -3.68 -27.97
C VAL A 370 -41.27 -5.00 -27.21
N SER A 371 -42.04 -4.98 -26.13
CA SER A 371 -42.52 -6.20 -25.47
C SER A 371 -43.91 -6.53 -26.00
N CYS A 372 -44.08 -7.75 -26.52
CA CYS A 372 -45.40 -8.33 -26.73
C CYS A 372 -45.76 -9.13 -25.47
N ASP A 373 -46.77 -8.67 -24.73
CA ASP A 373 -47.52 -9.56 -23.85
C ASP A 373 -48.49 -10.36 -24.72
N ASN A 374 -48.48 -11.68 -24.54
CA ASN A 374 -49.43 -12.70 -25.00
C ASN A 374 -48.88 -13.71 -26.02
N THR A 375 -48.45 -14.85 -25.48
CA THR A 375 -48.96 -16.15 -25.93
C THR A 375 -49.28 -16.98 -24.68
N GLU A 376 -50.42 -16.71 -24.05
CA GLU A 376 -51.19 -17.79 -23.43
C GLU A 376 -51.67 -18.66 -24.59
N SER A 377 -51.10 -19.84 -24.73
CA SER A 377 -51.65 -20.90 -25.56
C SER A 377 -52.66 -21.66 -24.72
N ASP A 378 -53.94 -21.38 -24.95
CA ASP A 378 -54.99 -22.36 -24.72
C ASP A 378 -54.78 -23.56 -25.66
N ASP A 379 -55.01 -24.76 -25.10
CA ASP A 379 -54.98 -26.14 -25.64
C ASP A 379 -53.69 -26.97 -25.48
#